data_AF-A0A938FZ00-F1
#
_entry.id   AF-A0A938FZ00-F1
#
_cell.length_a   1.000
_cell.length_b   1.000
_cell.length_c   1.000
_cell.angle_alpha   90.00
_cell.angle_beta   90.00
_cell.angle_gamma   90.00
#
_symmetry.space_group_name_H-M   'P 1'
#
loop_
_entity.id
_entity.type
_entity.pdbx_description
1 polymer ?
#
loop_
_entity_poly.entity_id
_entity_poly.type
_entity_poly.pdbx_seq_one_letter_code
_entity_poly.pdbx_strand_id
1 'polypeptide(L)'
;MADDLQLVQRVGNDNVYFVIKLRIAGGHTSRGALREAEREFEEAWNFGEAHQLALVFLADVFRGTIAFLRGNLSEAERWFRFREEPRTFLFGWKESSLFALWAEAGDDRAANAWSERRWIFPVSGQPNSAGAWLALERSVVGLASMGRKEEAAALRPLTEEMLLTGVWVSNSRFPLRTTAGIAAACTGDWAAAEEHHRTAIHQMDTAPYRTGQPMAREWYARMLLDRNAAGDLAKAKELLKEALSMYETLEMPFHANRTSARLSPKFPLAKRGNRHTPNELDEEEGVRRWEQSVSIYPIR
;
A
#
# COMPACT_ATOMS: atom_id res chain seq x y z
N MET A 1 -2.17 25.21 -11.94
CA MET A 1 -1.87 24.97 -10.50
C MET A 1 -1.46 26.23 -9.77
N ALA A 2 -0.43 26.99 -10.17
CA ALA A 2 -0.09 28.26 -9.51
C ALA A 2 -1.24 29.29 -9.58
N ASP A 3 -1.88 29.40 -10.74
CA ASP A 3 -3.03 30.31 -10.95
C ASP A 3 -4.28 29.88 -10.16
N ASP A 4 -4.50 28.56 -9.99
CA ASP A 4 -5.60 28.00 -9.20
C ASP A 4 -5.43 28.30 -7.70
N LEU A 5 -4.18 28.28 -7.21
CA LEU A 5 -3.87 28.59 -5.81
C LEU A 5 -4.22 30.04 -5.47
N GLN A 6 -3.86 30.97 -6.36
CA GLN A 6 -4.17 32.39 -6.20
C GLN A 6 -5.67 32.65 -6.27
N LEU A 7 -6.40 31.92 -7.13
CA LEU A 7 -7.84 32.05 -7.24
C LEU A 7 -8.56 31.54 -5.99
N VAL A 8 -8.20 30.36 -5.49
CA VAL A 8 -8.85 29.77 -4.30
C VAL A 8 -8.56 30.59 -3.04
N GLN A 9 -7.34 31.11 -2.89
CA GLN A 9 -7.00 32.00 -1.79
C GLN A 9 -7.82 33.30 -1.82
N ARG A 10 -8.16 33.82 -3.00
CA ARG A 10 -9.04 34.99 -3.14
C ARG A 10 -10.50 34.69 -2.82
N VAL A 11 -10.97 33.46 -3.07
CA VAL A 11 -12.34 33.02 -2.77
C VAL A 11 -12.51 32.66 -1.28
N GLY A 12 -11.41 32.49 -0.53
CA GLY A 12 -11.43 32.29 0.92
C GLY A 12 -11.92 30.90 1.36
N ASN A 13 -11.74 29.87 0.52
CA ASN A 13 -12.10 28.50 0.88
C ASN A 13 -10.86 27.71 1.33
N ASP A 14 -10.56 27.75 2.62
CA ASP A 14 -9.37 27.14 3.22
C ASP A 14 -9.31 25.62 3.03
N ASN A 15 -10.46 24.92 3.02
CA ASN A 15 -10.50 23.48 2.77
C ASN A 15 -10.04 23.14 1.34
N VAL A 16 -10.52 23.89 0.34
CA VAL A 16 -10.10 23.68 -1.06
C VAL A 16 -8.62 24.03 -1.21
N TYR A 17 -8.16 25.11 -0.59
CA TYR A 17 -6.75 25.51 -0.62
C TYR A 17 -5.84 24.43 -0.03
N PHE A 18 -6.21 23.90 1.14
CA PHE A 18 -5.51 22.80 1.80
C PHE A 18 -5.43 21.55 0.91
N VAL A 19 -6.55 21.14 0.29
CA VAL A 19 -6.56 19.98 -0.61
C VAL A 19 -5.64 20.21 -1.82
N ILE A 20 -5.60 21.43 -2.38
CA ILE A 20 -4.68 21.74 -3.49
C ILE A 20 -3.22 21.63 -3.03
N LYS A 21 -2.88 22.12 -1.83
CA LYS A 21 -1.53 21.95 -1.25
C LYS A 21 -1.15 20.47 -1.14
N LEU A 22 -2.05 19.63 -0.63
CA LEU A 22 -1.84 18.18 -0.58
C LEU A 22 -1.64 17.56 -1.97
N ARG A 23 -2.37 18.03 -2.99
CA ARG A 23 -2.24 17.55 -4.38
C ARG A 23 -0.90 17.95 -4.98
N ILE A 24 -0.40 19.16 -4.73
CA ILE A 24 0.92 19.62 -5.17
C ILE A 24 2.03 18.76 -4.55
N ALA A 25 2.02 18.60 -3.22
CA ALA A 25 2.95 17.73 -2.51
C ALA A 25 2.89 16.28 -3.01
N GLY A 26 1.68 15.78 -3.25
CA GLY A 26 1.45 14.49 -3.87
C GLY A 26 2.03 14.36 -5.28
N GLY A 27 1.98 15.43 -6.07
CA GLY A 27 2.59 15.49 -7.39
C GLY A 27 4.12 15.42 -7.34
N HIS A 28 4.76 16.05 -6.35
CA HIS A 28 6.20 15.88 -6.09
C HIS A 28 6.53 14.43 -5.72
N THR A 29 5.71 13.82 -4.86
CA THR A 29 5.88 12.42 -4.46
C THR A 29 5.85 11.50 -5.67
N SER A 30 4.83 11.61 -6.53
CA SER A 30 4.73 10.78 -7.74
C SER A 30 5.95 10.93 -8.65
N ARG A 31 6.49 12.15 -8.80
CA ARG A 31 7.68 12.41 -9.63
C ARG A 31 9.00 11.97 -8.98
N GLY A 32 8.97 11.44 -7.76
CA GLY A 32 10.17 11.03 -7.03
C GLY A 32 10.93 12.17 -6.35
N ALA A 33 10.36 13.38 -6.31
CA ALA A 33 10.93 14.54 -5.62
C ALA A 33 10.55 14.50 -4.14
N LEU A 34 11.10 13.51 -3.41
CA LEU A 34 10.62 13.17 -2.06
C LEU A 34 10.93 14.25 -1.01
N ARG A 35 12.04 14.98 -1.16
CA ARG A 35 12.42 16.07 -0.25
C ARG A 35 11.51 17.28 -0.43
N GLU A 36 11.21 17.63 -1.67
CA GLU A 36 10.24 18.66 -2.01
C GLU A 36 8.86 18.26 -1.50
N ALA A 37 8.43 17.02 -1.76
CA ALA A 37 7.16 16.52 -1.27
C ALA A 37 7.02 16.64 0.26
N GLU A 38 8.06 16.27 1.01
CA GLU A 38 8.06 16.39 2.47
C GLU A 38 7.89 17.83 2.93
N ARG A 39 8.62 18.78 2.33
CA ARG A 39 8.48 20.22 2.63
C ARG A 39 7.07 20.72 2.32
N GLU A 40 6.52 20.38 1.15
CA GLU A 40 5.18 20.81 0.75
C GLU A 40 4.09 20.18 1.63
N PHE A 41 4.26 18.93 2.08
CA PHE A 41 3.35 18.31 3.05
C PHE A 41 3.44 18.95 4.43
N GLU A 42 4.63 19.35 4.88
CA GLU A 42 4.80 20.11 6.11
C GLU A 42 4.13 21.48 6.05
N GLU A 43 4.27 22.20 4.94
CA GLU A 43 3.56 23.45 4.72
C GLU A 43 2.03 23.27 4.70
N ALA A 44 1.55 22.21 4.03
CA ALA A 44 0.13 21.87 4.02
C ALA A 44 -0.39 21.55 5.43
N TRP A 45 0.39 20.79 6.19
CA TRP A 45 0.09 20.44 7.57
C TRP A 45 0.01 21.69 8.45
N ASN A 46 1.05 22.54 8.43
CA ASN A 46 1.08 23.80 9.20
C ASN A 46 -0.12 24.70 8.87
N PHE A 47 -0.49 24.79 7.59
CA PHE A 47 -1.68 25.52 7.16
C PHE A 47 -2.96 24.90 7.75
N GLY A 48 -3.14 23.59 7.64
CA GLY A 48 -4.31 22.89 8.14
C GLY A 48 -4.48 22.99 9.66
N GLU A 49 -3.37 22.92 10.41
CA GLU A 49 -3.35 23.11 11.87
C GLU A 49 -3.76 24.53 12.25
N ALA A 50 -3.13 25.53 11.63
CA ALA A 50 -3.38 26.94 11.94
C ALA A 50 -4.85 27.35 11.69
N HIS A 51 -5.51 26.72 10.72
CA HIS A 51 -6.92 26.98 10.37
C HIS A 51 -7.89 25.94 10.97
N GLN A 52 -7.40 25.02 11.81
CA GLN A 52 -8.21 23.98 12.49
C GLN A 52 -9.10 23.17 11.53
N LEU A 53 -8.55 22.82 10.35
CA LEU A 53 -9.34 22.18 9.30
C LEU A 53 -9.69 20.74 9.66
N ALA A 54 -10.95 20.34 9.49
CA ALA A 54 -11.41 18.98 9.81
C ALA A 54 -10.67 17.87 9.05
N LEU A 55 -10.14 18.17 7.86
CA LEU A 55 -9.39 17.23 7.02
C LEU A 55 -7.87 17.26 7.26
N VAL A 56 -7.38 17.98 8.27
CA VAL A 56 -5.93 18.08 8.52
C VAL A 56 -5.26 16.71 8.77
N PHE A 57 -6.03 15.71 9.22
CA PHE A 57 -5.55 14.35 9.39
C PHE A 57 -4.97 13.74 8.10
N LEU A 58 -5.42 14.21 6.92
CA LEU A 58 -4.85 13.80 5.64
C LEU A 58 -3.37 14.13 5.54
N ALA A 59 -2.97 15.30 6.04
CA ALA A 59 -1.57 15.71 6.05
C ALA A 59 -0.75 14.78 6.95
N ASP A 60 -1.29 14.32 8.08
CA ASP A 60 -0.61 13.33 8.93
C ASP A 60 -0.36 12.03 8.17
N VAL A 61 -1.39 11.49 7.50
CA VAL A 61 -1.24 10.24 6.74
C VAL A 61 -0.21 10.41 5.61
N PHE A 62 -0.24 11.52 4.88
CA PHE A 62 0.74 11.79 3.84
C PHE A 62 2.16 12.00 4.39
N ARG A 63 2.32 12.67 5.54
CA ARG A 63 3.62 12.77 6.23
C ARG A 63 4.12 11.39 6.67
N GLY A 64 3.23 10.51 7.12
CA GLY A 64 3.55 9.11 7.39
C GLY A 64 4.01 8.36 6.14
N THR A 65 3.30 8.52 5.02
CA THR A 65 3.66 7.91 3.74
C THR A 65 5.01 8.40 3.22
N ILE A 66 5.29 9.72 3.24
CA ILE A 66 6.58 10.24 2.75
C ILE A 66 7.74 9.80 3.65
N ALA A 67 7.55 9.80 4.97
CA ALA A 67 8.54 9.28 5.90
C ALA A 67 8.83 7.79 5.64
N PHE A 68 7.79 6.99 5.36
CA PHE A 68 7.95 5.58 5.02
C PHE A 68 8.73 5.39 3.71
N LEU A 69 8.38 6.12 2.65
CA LEU A 69 9.09 6.08 1.37
C LEU A 69 10.57 6.44 1.53
N ARG A 70 10.86 7.47 2.34
CA ARG A 70 12.22 7.89 2.69
C ARG A 70 12.95 6.95 3.65
N GLY A 71 12.31 5.86 4.06
CA GLY A 71 12.87 4.84 4.96
C GLY A 71 12.98 5.27 6.42
N ASN A 72 12.33 6.35 6.84
CA ASN A 72 12.25 6.77 8.24
C ASN A 72 11.04 6.12 8.92
N LEU A 73 11.18 4.84 9.30
CA LEU A 73 10.07 4.03 9.80
C LEU A 73 9.49 4.57 11.12
N SER A 74 10.33 5.04 12.03
CA SER A 74 9.89 5.59 13.32
C SER A 74 9.07 6.87 13.15
N GLU A 75 9.49 7.74 12.23
CA GLU A 75 8.75 8.95 11.87
C GLU A 75 7.42 8.61 11.20
N ALA A 76 7.42 7.64 10.30
CA ALA A 76 6.21 7.17 9.64
C ALA A 76 5.19 6.61 10.65
N GLU A 77 5.64 5.76 11.58
CA GLU A 77 4.80 5.27 12.68
C GLU A 77 4.27 6.44 13.53
N ARG A 78 5.13 7.41 13.87
CA ARG A 78 4.71 8.58 14.66
C ARG A 78 3.55 9.32 13.99
N TRP A 79 3.65 9.59 12.69
CA TRP A 79 2.59 10.28 11.95
C TRP A 79 1.31 9.46 11.82
N PHE A 80 1.41 8.16 11.53
CA PHE A 80 0.22 7.30 11.50
C PHE A 80 -0.46 7.16 12.88
N ARG A 81 0.24 7.47 13.97
CA ARG A 81 -0.32 7.43 15.33
C ARG A 81 -0.68 8.81 15.88
N PHE A 82 -0.34 9.89 15.18
CA PHE A 82 -0.32 11.24 15.74
C PHE A 82 -1.67 11.69 16.33
N ARG A 83 -2.77 11.38 15.64
CA ARG A 83 -4.14 11.66 16.10
C ARG A 83 -5.07 10.51 15.79
N GLU A 84 -6.23 10.46 16.44
CA GLU A 84 -7.28 9.50 16.09
C GLU A 84 -7.80 9.75 14.66
N GLU A 85 -8.08 8.67 13.92
CA GLU A 85 -8.61 8.80 12.56
C GLU A 85 -10.11 9.10 12.62
N PRO A 86 -10.58 10.21 12.05
CA PRO A 86 -11.99 10.53 12.07
C PRO A 86 -12.79 9.55 11.20
N ARG A 87 -14.02 9.22 11.63
CA ARG A 87 -14.95 8.38 10.87
C ARG A 87 -15.49 9.13 9.65
N THR A 88 -14.73 9.09 8.57
CA THR A 88 -15.04 9.72 7.27
C THR A 88 -15.03 8.67 6.16
N PHE A 89 -15.28 9.09 4.91
CA PHE A 89 -15.13 8.22 3.73
C PHE A 89 -13.68 7.71 3.50
N LEU A 90 -12.71 8.21 4.28
CA LEU A 90 -11.30 7.82 4.25
C LEU A 90 -10.90 6.93 5.43
N PHE A 91 -11.83 6.63 6.35
CA PHE A 91 -11.57 5.82 7.53
C PHE A 91 -10.96 4.46 7.17
N GLY A 92 -9.95 4.06 7.94
CA GLY A 92 -9.19 2.84 7.76
C GLY A 92 -7.91 3.02 6.96
N TRP A 93 -7.70 4.16 6.29
CA TRP A 93 -6.47 4.41 5.54
C TRP A 93 -5.26 4.48 6.47
N LYS A 94 -5.35 5.25 7.56
CA LYS A 94 -4.24 5.46 8.48
C LYS A 94 -3.87 4.16 9.21
N GLU A 95 -4.87 3.47 9.78
CA GLU A 95 -4.63 2.23 10.54
C GLU A 95 -4.09 1.09 9.68
N SER A 96 -4.65 0.90 8.48
CA SER A 96 -4.16 -0.12 7.56
C SER A 96 -2.74 0.21 7.04
N SER A 97 -2.41 1.49 6.86
CA SER A 97 -1.05 1.92 6.51
C SER A 97 -0.04 1.60 7.60
N LEU A 98 -0.41 1.82 8.87
CA LEU A 98 0.41 1.47 10.03
C LEU A 98 0.61 -0.04 10.14
N PHE A 99 -0.46 -0.82 9.98
CA PHE A 99 -0.37 -2.28 9.90
C PHE A 99 0.63 -2.74 8.83
N ALA A 100 0.49 -2.22 7.62
CA ALA A 100 1.35 -2.62 6.52
C ALA A 100 2.80 -2.14 6.70
N LEU A 101 3.03 -0.99 7.33
CA LEU A 101 4.37 -0.55 7.74
C LEU A 101 5.01 -1.58 8.69
N TRP A 102 4.30 -1.99 9.74
CA TRP A 102 4.81 -3.00 10.68
C TRP A 102 5.08 -4.34 9.98
N ALA A 103 4.14 -4.78 9.13
CA ALA A 103 4.28 -6.02 8.37
C ALA A 103 5.49 -6.00 7.42
N GLU A 104 5.69 -4.90 6.69
CA GLU A 104 6.80 -4.74 5.76
C GLU A 104 8.16 -4.62 6.47
N ALA A 105 8.17 -4.11 7.70
CA ALA A 105 9.34 -4.03 8.57
C ALA A 105 9.67 -5.36 9.30
N GLY A 106 8.78 -6.35 9.25
CA GLY A 106 8.91 -7.60 10.00
C GLY A 106 8.69 -7.42 11.50
N ASP A 107 7.87 -6.45 11.90
CA ASP A 107 7.53 -6.18 13.30
C ASP A 107 6.34 -7.05 13.74
N ASP A 108 6.50 -7.77 14.86
CA ASP A 108 5.50 -8.70 15.40
C ASP A 108 4.17 -8.01 15.75
N ARG A 109 4.16 -6.69 15.97
CA ARG A 109 2.95 -5.90 16.20
C ARG A 109 1.96 -5.99 15.03
N ALA A 110 2.42 -6.30 13.82
CA ALA A 110 1.58 -6.45 12.65
C ALA A 110 0.52 -7.56 12.82
N ALA A 111 0.87 -8.66 13.49
CA ALA A 111 -0.06 -9.78 13.72
C ALA A 111 -1.23 -9.37 14.63
N ASN A 112 -0.94 -8.62 15.69
CA ASN A 112 -1.95 -8.09 16.59
C ASN A 112 -2.81 -7.03 15.87
N ALA A 113 -2.18 -6.10 15.14
CA ALA A 113 -2.87 -5.07 14.39
C ALA A 113 -3.85 -5.64 13.35
N TRP A 114 -3.51 -6.77 12.72
CA TRP A 114 -4.41 -7.47 11.80
C TRP A 114 -5.61 -8.11 12.52
N SER A 115 -5.36 -8.73 13.66
CA SER A 115 -6.38 -9.48 14.42
C SER A 115 -7.37 -8.56 15.11
N GLU A 116 -6.90 -7.40 15.58
CA GLU A 116 -7.68 -6.39 16.31
C GLU A 116 -8.13 -5.23 15.40
N ARG A 117 -8.00 -5.38 14.08
CA ARG A 117 -8.27 -4.31 13.11
C ARG A 117 -9.68 -3.75 13.26
N ARG A 118 -9.80 -2.43 13.11
CA ARG A 118 -11.10 -1.72 13.12
C ARG A 118 -11.53 -1.25 11.73
N TRP A 119 -10.63 -1.26 10.77
CA TRP A 119 -10.97 -0.92 9.39
C TRP A 119 -11.80 -2.02 8.74
N ILE A 120 -12.67 -1.61 7.83
CA ILE A 120 -13.56 -2.48 7.09
C ILE A 120 -13.08 -2.64 5.65
N PHE A 121 -13.42 -3.77 5.04
CA PHE A 121 -13.17 -3.99 3.63
C PHE A 121 -14.31 -3.50 2.75
N PRO A 122 -14.04 -3.27 1.46
CA PRO A 122 -15.06 -3.06 0.46
C PRO A 122 -16.04 -4.23 0.43
N VAL A 123 -17.32 -3.92 0.20
CA VAL A 123 -18.37 -4.92 -0.07
C VAL A 123 -18.54 -5.06 -1.57
N SER A 124 -18.41 -6.29 -2.06
CA SER A 124 -18.52 -6.63 -3.49
C SER A 124 -19.81 -6.08 -4.11
N GLY A 125 -19.69 -5.50 -5.31
CA GLY A 125 -20.84 -5.01 -6.09
C GLY A 125 -21.54 -3.76 -5.53
N GLN A 126 -20.97 -3.09 -4.52
CA GLN A 126 -21.53 -1.88 -3.92
C GLN A 126 -20.63 -0.65 -4.13
N PRO A 127 -21.19 0.57 -4.04
CA PRO A 127 -20.38 1.76 -3.84
C PRO A 127 -19.60 1.66 -2.52
N ASN A 128 -18.29 1.83 -2.61
CA ASN A 128 -17.38 1.69 -1.47
C ASN A 128 -16.62 3.00 -1.20
N SER A 129 -16.23 3.19 0.05
CA SER A 129 -15.47 4.37 0.48
C SER A 129 -14.01 4.29 0.01
N ALA A 130 -13.36 5.44 -0.13
CA ALA A 130 -11.93 5.48 -0.47
C ALA A 130 -11.08 4.81 0.62
N GLY A 131 -11.45 4.99 1.89
CA GLY A 131 -10.80 4.36 3.04
C GLY A 131 -10.85 2.84 2.98
N ALA A 132 -11.98 2.25 2.59
CA ALA A 132 -12.11 0.80 2.45
C ALA A 132 -11.20 0.24 1.35
N TRP A 133 -11.12 0.91 0.18
CA TRP A 133 -10.20 0.50 -0.90
C TRP A 133 -8.73 0.62 -0.49
N LEU A 134 -8.36 1.70 0.20
CA LEU A 134 -7.01 1.89 0.73
C LEU A 134 -6.66 0.83 1.78
N ALA A 135 -7.63 0.48 2.62
CA ALA A 135 -7.48 -0.57 3.61
C ALA A 135 -7.31 -1.95 2.98
N LEU A 136 -8.06 -2.28 1.92
CA LEU A 136 -7.88 -3.50 1.14
C LEU A 136 -6.46 -3.60 0.59
N GLU A 137 -5.97 -2.54 -0.07
CA GLU A 137 -4.62 -2.51 -0.64
C GLU A 137 -3.56 -2.78 0.43
N ARG A 138 -3.56 -1.98 1.51
CA ARG A 138 -2.56 -2.12 2.57
C ARG A 138 -2.67 -3.47 3.28
N SER A 139 -3.88 -4.03 3.39
CA SER A 139 -4.11 -5.36 3.94
C SER A 139 -3.44 -6.45 3.11
N VAL A 140 -3.63 -6.46 1.79
CA VAL A 140 -2.97 -7.43 0.90
C VAL A 140 -1.45 -7.33 0.97
N VAL A 141 -0.91 -6.11 0.92
CA VAL A 141 0.54 -5.87 1.01
C VAL A 141 1.11 -6.36 2.34
N GLY A 142 0.46 -6.04 3.45
CA GLY A 142 0.91 -6.45 4.79
C GLY A 142 0.81 -7.96 5.00
N LEU A 143 -0.32 -8.59 4.64
CA LEU A 143 -0.51 -10.04 4.75
C LEU A 143 0.53 -10.82 3.95
N ALA A 144 0.76 -10.43 2.69
CA ALA A 144 1.78 -11.05 1.87
C ALA A 144 3.19 -10.83 2.44
N SER A 145 3.46 -9.70 3.06
CA SER A 145 4.75 -9.42 3.71
C SER A 145 4.99 -10.28 4.96
N MET A 146 3.95 -10.57 5.74
CA MET A 146 3.99 -11.52 6.85
C MET A 146 3.98 -13.00 6.42
N GLY A 147 3.78 -13.29 5.12
CA GLY A 147 3.66 -14.65 4.61
C GLY A 147 2.30 -15.32 4.82
N ARG A 148 1.27 -14.56 5.21
CA ARG A 148 -0.13 -15.03 5.38
C ARG A 148 -0.84 -15.12 4.03
N LYS A 149 -0.40 -16.08 3.21
CA LYS A 149 -0.79 -16.19 1.79
C LYS A 149 -2.28 -16.50 1.64
N GLU A 150 -2.83 -17.37 2.47
CA GLU A 150 -4.23 -17.80 2.42
C GLU A 150 -5.18 -16.61 2.62
N GLU A 151 -4.87 -15.74 3.58
CA GLU A 151 -5.68 -14.55 3.84
C GLU A 151 -5.52 -13.47 2.77
N ALA A 152 -4.31 -13.29 2.22
CA ALA A 152 -4.11 -12.39 1.08
C ALA A 152 -4.83 -12.91 -0.17
N ALA A 153 -4.85 -14.22 -0.38
CA ALA A 153 -5.54 -14.90 -1.47
C ALA A 153 -7.06 -14.73 -1.37
N ALA A 154 -7.63 -14.81 -0.16
CA ALA A 154 -9.06 -14.60 0.08
C ALA A 154 -9.55 -13.20 -0.34
N LEU A 155 -8.67 -12.20 -0.36
CA LEU A 155 -8.99 -10.84 -0.76
C LEU A 155 -8.98 -10.63 -2.30
N ARG A 156 -8.59 -11.65 -3.08
CA ARG A 156 -8.45 -11.53 -4.54
C ARG A 156 -9.70 -10.98 -5.24
N PRO A 157 -10.94 -11.47 -5.00
CA PRO A 157 -12.12 -10.96 -5.69
C PRO A 157 -12.28 -9.44 -5.53
N LEU A 158 -12.04 -8.92 -4.31
CA LEU A 158 -12.10 -7.48 -4.03
C LEU A 158 -10.98 -6.72 -4.73
N THR A 159 -9.78 -7.30 -4.85
CA THR A 159 -8.70 -6.64 -5.59
C THR A 159 -8.98 -6.53 -7.08
N GLU A 160 -9.71 -7.49 -7.67
CA GLU A 160 -10.14 -7.40 -9.08
C GLU A 160 -11.21 -6.32 -9.25
N GLU A 161 -12.17 -6.21 -8.33
CA GLU A 161 -13.14 -5.11 -8.31
C GLU A 161 -12.48 -3.74 -8.11
N MET A 162 -11.45 -3.66 -7.27
CA MET A 162 -10.68 -2.43 -7.06
C MET A 162 -10.09 -1.90 -8.37
N LEU A 163 -9.70 -2.77 -9.31
CA LEU A 163 -9.18 -2.35 -10.62
C LEU A 163 -10.23 -1.70 -11.52
N LEU A 164 -11.52 -2.01 -11.31
CA LEU A 164 -12.64 -1.40 -12.05
C LEU A 164 -12.83 0.08 -11.71
N THR A 165 -12.22 0.57 -10.63
CA THR A 165 -12.20 2.00 -10.30
C THR A 165 -11.41 2.84 -11.31
N GLY A 166 -10.58 2.21 -12.15
CA GLY A 166 -9.70 2.88 -13.11
C GLY A 166 -8.49 3.57 -12.47
N VAL A 167 -8.34 3.51 -11.15
CA VAL A 167 -7.20 4.09 -10.43
C VAL A 167 -5.95 3.23 -10.64
N TRP A 168 -4.82 3.84 -10.99
CA TRP A 168 -3.56 3.11 -11.19
C TRP A 168 -2.71 3.06 -9.92
N VAL A 169 -2.71 4.16 -9.16
CA VAL A 169 -1.91 4.34 -7.95
C VAL A 169 -2.80 4.92 -6.86
N SER A 170 -2.71 4.36 -5.67
CA SER A 170 -3.46 4.86 -4.54
C SER A 170 -2.86 6.12 -3.91
N ASN A 171 -3.56 6.68 -2.93
CA ASN A 171 -3.02 7.77 -2.13
C ASN A 171 -1.79 7.33 -1.29
N SER A 172 -1.65 6.04 -0.98
CA SER A 172 -0.46 5.44 -0.36
C SER A 172 0.72 5.29 -1.32
N ARG A 173 0.56 5.73 -2.59
CA ARG A 173 1.56 5.69 -3.66
C ARG A 173 1.94 4.28 -4.14
N PHE A 174 1.09 3.29 -3.85
CA PHE A 174 1.29 1.91 -4.26
C PHE A 174 0.51 1.59 -5.55
N PRO A 175 1.08 0.82 -6.51
CA PRO A 175 0.36 0.46 -7.73
C PRO A 175 -0.77 -0.56 -7.45
N LEU A 176 -2.00 -0.26 -7.88
CA LEU A 176 -3.16 -1.11 -7.60
C LEU A 176 -3.09 -2.46 -8.34
N ARG A 177 -2.56 -2.47 -9.57
CA ARG A 177 -2.27 -3.71 -10.30
C ARG A 177 -1.26 -4.61 -9.59
N THR A 178 -0.29 -4.04 -8.89
CA THR A 178 0.64 -4.82 -8.06
C THR A 178 -0.11 -5.51 -6.92
N THR A 179 -1.08 -4.85 -6.29
CA THR A 179 -1.91 -5.45 -5.24
C THR A 179 -2.71 -6.65 -5.75
N ALA A 180 -3.37 -6.54 -6.89
CA ALA A 180 -4.09 -7.66 -7.51
C ALA A 180 -3.13 -8.80 -7.89
N GLY A 181 -1.94 -8.47 -8.41
CA GLY A 181 -0.88 -9.43 -8.70
C GLY A 181 -0.41 -10.20 -7.46
N ILE A 182 -0.28 -9.53 -6.31
CA ILE A 182 0.06 -10.16 -5.03
C ILE A 182 -1.03 -11.14 -4.60
N ALA A 183 -2.31 -10.74 -4.62
CA ALA A 183 -3.42 -11.61 -4.24
C ALA A 183 -3.54 -12.82 -5.19
N ALA A 184 -3.38 -12.62 -6.50
CA ALA A 184 -3.36 -13.70 -7.48
C ALA A 184 -2.19 -14.67 -7.25
N ALA A 185 -0.99 -14.17 -6.98
CA ALA A 185 0.17 -15.00 -6.65
C ALA A 185 -0.07 -15.83 -5.38
N CYS A 186 -0.75 -15.27 -4.38
CA CYS A 186 -1.10 -15.99 -3.16
C CYS A 186 -2.13 -17.10 -3.41
N THR A 187 -2.99 -16.99 -4.44
CA THR A 187 -3.86 -18.11 -4.89
C THR A 187 -3.13 -19.18 -5.72
N GLY A 188 -1.85 -18.95 -6.07
CA GLY A 188 -1.11 -19.82 -6.99
C GLY A 188 -1.48 -19.63 -8.47
N ASP A 189 -2.31 -18.64 -8.80
CA ASP A 189 -2.63 -18.26 -10.18
C ASP A 189 -1.52 -17.39 -10.77
N TRP A 190 -0.43 -18.07 -11.13
CA TRP A 190 0.79 -17.44 -11.62
C TRP A 190 0.60 -16.66 -12.92
N ALA A 191 -0.33 -17.10 -13.78
CA ALA A 191 -0.60 -16.44 -15.04
C ALA A 191 -1.29 -15.08 -14.83
N ALA A 192 -2.34 -15.05 -14.00
CA ALA A 192 -3.00 -13.79 -13.64
C ALA A 192 -2.05 -12.86 -12.87
N ALA A 193 -1.26 -13.41 -11.95
CA ALA A 193 -0.27 -12.62 -11.20
C ALA A 193 0.76 -11.95 -12.12
N GLU A 194 1.33 -12.70 -13.08
CA GLU A 194 2.29 -12.17 -14.04
C GLU A 194 1.69 -11.07 -14.92
N GLU A 195 0.46 -11.27 -15.41
CA GLU A 195 -0.24 -10.26 -16.22
C GLU A 195 -0.46 -8.95 -15.45
N HIS A 196 -0.93 -9.05 -14.20
CA HIS A 196 -1.11 -7.89 -13.34
C HIS A 196 0.21 -7.15 -13.08
N HIS A 197 1.28 -7.88 -12.79
CA HIS A 197 2.60 -7.28 -12.54
C HIS A 197 3.19 -6.61 -13.80
N ARG A 198 3.08 -7.24 -14.97
CA ARG A 198 3.52 -6.63 -16.24
C ARG A 198 2.72 -5.37 -16.56
N THR A 199 1.40 -5.41 -16.36
CA THR A 199 0.53 -4.24 -16.52
C THR A 199 0.91 -3.13 -15.54
N ALA A 200 1.20 -3.47 -14.28
CA ALA A 200 1.66 -2.50 -13.28
C ALA A 200 2.95 -1.80 -13.72
N ILE A 201 3.94 -2.56 -14.19
CA ILE A 201 5.21 -1.98 -14.70
C ILE A 201 4.93 -1.06 -15.88
N HIS A 202 4.13 -1.50 -16.86
CA HIS A 202 3.78 -0.67 -18.01
C HIS A 202 3.10 0.65 -17.59
N GLN A 203 2.13 0.59 -16.67
CA GLN A 203 1.45 1.77 -16.14
C GLN A 203 2.42 2.72 -15.41
N MET A 204 3.35 2.18 -14.61
CA MET A 204 4.29 3.00 -13.85
C MET A 204 5.38 3.62 -14.73
N ASP A 205 5.73 2.98 -15.83
CA ASP A 205 6.74 3.47 -16.78
C ASP A 205 6.16 4.49 -17.77
N THR A 206 4.86 4.43 -18.07
CA THR A 206 4.19 5.34 -19.03
C THR A 206 3.65 6.62 -18.39
N ALA A 207 3.58 6.67 -17.06
CA ALA A 207 3.06 7.81 -16.30
C ALA A 207 4.13 8.34 -15.31
N PRO A 208 3.97 9.57 -14.77
CA PRO A 208 4.96 10.18 -13.89
C PRO A 208 4.90 9.62 -12.45
N TYR A 209 4.79 8.30 -12.28
CA TYR A 209 4.72 7.60 -10.98
C TYR A 209 6.05 6.93 -10.64
N ARG A 210 7.12 7.72 -10.55
CA ARG A 210 8.50 7.24 -10.31
C ARG A 210 8.63 6.40 -9.04
N THR A 211 7.91 6.72 -7.97
CA THR A 211 7.93 5.92 -6.73
C THR A 211 7.32 4.52 -6.91
N GLY A 212 6.36 4.36 -7.81
CA GLY A 212 5.73 3.08 -8.09
C GLY A 212 6.54 2.17 -9.01
N GLN A 213 7.44 2.72 -9.82
CA GLN A 213 8.30 1.98 -10.76
C GLN A 213 9.15 0.89 -10.09
N PRO A 214 9.93 1.17 -9.03
CA PRO A 214 10.69 0.13 -8.34
C PRO A 214 9.79 -0.84 -7.56
N MET A 215 8.67 -0.36 -7.00
CA MET A 215 7.73 -1.21 -6.26
C MET A 215 7.12 -2.30 -7.15
N ALA A 216 6.67 -1.93 -8.35
CA ALA A 216 6.09 -2.87 -9.31
C ALA A 216 7.10 -3.97 -9.69
N ARG A 217 8.36 -3.59 -9.91
CA ARG A 217 9.47 -4.52 -10.23
C ARG A 217 9.85 -5.42 -9.05
N GLU A 218 9.98 -4.86 -7.85
CA GLU A 218 10.31 -5.62 -6.63
C GLU A 218 9.27 -6.72 -6.39
N TRP A 219 7.98 -6.38 -6.45
CA TRP A 219 6.90 -7.33 -6.23
C TRP A 219 6.78 -8.36 -7.35
N TYR A 220 6.99 -7.96 -8.60
CA TYR A 220 7.03 -8.91 -9.71
C TYR A 220 8.17 -9.92 -9.54
N ALA A 221 9.36 -9.44 -9.18
CA ALA A 221 10.49 -10.31 -8.90
C ALA A 221 10.20 -11.26 -7.73
N ARG A 222 9.53 -10.78 -6.67
CA ARG A 222 9.10 -11.63 -5.55
C ARG A 222 8.16 -12.74 -6.00
N MET A 223 7.17 -12.43 -6.86
CA MET A 223 6.28 -13.43 -7.42
C MET A 223 7.05 -14.50 -8.22
N LEU A 224 8.00 -14.09 -9.06
CA LEU A 224 8.85 -15.01 -9.82
C LEU A 224 9.68 -15.92 -8.92
N LEU A 225 10.24 -15.39 -7.83
CA LEU A 225 10.98 -16.19 -6.84
C LEU A 225 10.08 -17.21 -6.13
N ASP A 226 8.84 -16.83 -5.83
CA ASP A 226 7.85 -17.72 -5.21
C ASP A 226 7.37 -18.81 -6.17
N ARG A 227 7.16 -18.47 -7.45
CA ARG A 227 6.77 -19.41 -8.52
C ARG A 227 7.88 -20.41 -8.84
N ASN A 228 9.12 -19.95 -8.89
CA ASN A 228 10.33 -20.75 -9.07
C ASN A 228 10.30 -21.67 -10.32
N ALA A 229 9.77 -21.17 -11.45
CA ALA A 229 9.83 -21.84 -12.73
C ALA A 229 11.19 -21.65 -13.43
N ALA A 230 11.42 -22.38 -14.53
CA ALA A 230 12.63 -22.23 -15.32
C ALA A 230 12.77 -20.79 -15.85
N GLY A 231 13.89 -20.14 -15.58
CA GLY A 231 14.16 -18.75 -15.97
C GLY A 231 13.70 -17.68 -14.95
N ASP A 232 12.81 -18.02 -14.02
CA ASP A 232 12.27 -17.06 -13.04
C ASP A 232 13.36 -16.44 -12.18
N LEU A 233 14.32 -17.25 -11.70
CA LEU A 233 15.42 -16.76 -10.88
C LEU A 233 16.28 -15.73 -11.61
N ALA A 234 16.56 -15.95 -12.89
CA ALA A 234 17.34 -15.01 -13.70
C ALA A 234 16.55 -13.71 -13.88
N LYS A 235 15.27 -13.80 -14.24
CA LYS A 235 14.42 -12.63 -14.46
C LYS A 235 14.17 -11.84 -13.18
N ALA A 236 13.94 -12.51 -12.06
CA ALA A 236 13.78 -11.89 -10.75
C ALA A 236 15.04 -11.10 -10.36
N LYS A 237 16.23 -11.65 -10.59
CA LYS A 237 17.50 -10.95 -10.31
C LYS A 237 17.67 -9.69 -11.16
N GLU A 238 17.28 -9.71 -12.42
CA GLU A 238 17.30 -8.51 -13.27
C GLU A 238 16.36 -7.43 -12.72
N LEU A 239 15.11 -7.80 -12.45
CA LEU A 239 14.10 -6.88 -11.92
C LEU A 239 14.48 -6.30 -10.55
N LEU A 240 15.07 -7.10 -9.66
CA LEU A 240 15.56 -6.62 -8.37
C LEU A 240 16.74 -5.65 -8.51
N LYS A 241 17.63 -5.86 -9.48
CA LYS A 241 18.73 -4.91 -9.76
C LYS A 241 18.18 -3.58 -10.29
N GLU A 242 17.22 -3.63 -11.20
CA GLU A 242 16.52 -2.42 -11.68
C GLU A 242 15.83 -1.69 -10.53
N ALA A 243 15.04 -2.41 -9.72
CA ALA A 243 14.33 -1.84 -8.58
C ALA A 243 15.28 -1.23 -7.55
N LEU A 244 16.40 -1.91 -7.25
CA LEU A 244 17.42 -1.40 -6.33
C LEU A 244 18.00 -0.06 -6.81
N SER A 245 18.46 0.00 -8.06
CA SER A 245 19.02 1.22 -8.64
C SER A 245 18.02 2.38 -8.63
N MET A 246 16.74 2.09 -8.92
CA MET A 246 15.66 3.07 -8.85
C MET A 246 15.41 3.54 -7.42
N TYR A 247 15.32 2.63 -6.43
CA TYR A 247 15.14 3.01 -5.03
C TYR A 247 16.30 3.85 -4.50
N GLU A 248 17.55 3.55 -4.88
CA GLU A 248 18.73 4.35 -4.53
C GLU A 248 18.64 5.76 -5.14
N THR A 249 18.28 5.86 -6.43
CA THR A 249 18.10 7.14 -7.13
C THR A 249 17.00 8.00 -6.50
N LEU A 250 15.94 7.36 -5.98
CA LEU A 250 14.81 8.01 -5.34
C LEU A 250 15.03 8.28 -3.85
N GLU A 251 16.20 7.96 -3.31
CA GLU A 251 16.52 8.10 -1.88
C GLU A 251 15.52 7.34 -0.97
N MET A 252 15.22 6.10 -1.32
CA MET A 252 14.31 5.20 -0.60
C MET A 252 15.06 4.05 0.12
N PRO A 253 15.90 4.36 1.14
CA PRO A 253 16.91 3.45 1.68
C PRO A 253 16.34 2.18 2.32
N PHE A 254 15.19 2.25 2.99
CA PHE A 254 14.55 1.05 3.54
C PHE A 254 14.21 0.03 2.45
N HIS A 255 13.60 0.51 1.36
CA HIS A 255 13.22 -0.32 0.22
C HIS A 255 14.45 -0.83 -0.56
N ALA A 256 15.47 0.01 -0.73
CA ALA A 256 16.75 -0.39 -1.32
C ALA A 256 17.42 -1.51 -0.51
N ASN A 257 17.54 -1.35 0.81
CA ASN A 257 18.14 -2.35 1.69
C ASN A 257 17.39 -3.69 1.64
N ARG A 258 16.05 -3.65 1.69
CA ARG A 258 15.20 -4.83 1.59
C ARG A 258 15.35 -5.53 0.24
N THR A 259 15.47 -4.77 -0.84
CA THR A 259 15.69 -5.30 -2.21
C THR A 259 17.08 -5.92 -2.35
N SER A 260 18.12 -5.25 -1.83
CA SER A 260 19.50 -5.74 -1.80
C SER A 260 19.66 -7.04 -1.01
N ALA A 261 18.95 -7.17 0.12
CA ALA A 261 18.93 -8.41 0.90
C ALA A 261 18.43 -9.61 0.08
N ARG A 262 17.47 -9.43 -0.84
CA ARG A 262 16.96 -10.49 -1.72
C ARG A 262 17.89 -10.85 -2.88
N LEU A 263 18.82 -9.98 -3.23
CA LEU A 263 19.89 -10.27 -4.20
C LEU A 263 21.04 -11.08 -3.57
N SER A 264 21.13 -11.10 -2.24
CA SER A 264 22.24 -11.74 -1.53
C SER A 264 22.16 -13.28 -1.62
N PRO A 265 23.29 -13.99 -1.80
CA PRO A 265 23.32 -15.46 -1.88
C PRO A 265 22.79 -16.17 -0.63
N LYS A 266 22.76 -15.47 0.51
CA LYS A 266 22.29 -15.96 1.81
C LYS A 266 20.78 -15.83 1.99
N PHE A 267 20.05 -15.24 1.05
CA PHE A 267 18.59 -15.15 1.16
C PHE A 267 18.00 -16.55 1.04
N PRO A 268 17.31 -17.08 2.07
CA PRO A 268 16.66 -18.37 1.95
C PRO A 268 15.54 -18.25 0.91
N LEU A 269 15.76 -18.79 -0.29
CA LEU A 269 14.67 -19.14 -1.18
C LEU A 269 13.73 -20.01 -0.37
N ALA A 270 12.44 -19.62 -0.27
CA ALA A 270 11.48 -20.28 0.58
C ALA A 270 11.61 -21.80 0.41
N LYS A 271 12.02 -22.50 1.49
CA LYS A 271 12.03 -23.96 1.51
C LYS A 271 10.61 -24.38 1.15
N ARG A 272 10.46 -25.30 0.17
CA ARG A 272 9.18 -25.95 -0.17
C ARG A 272 8.43 -26.23 1.13
N GLY A 273 7.42 -25.43 1.43
CA GLY A 273 6.61 -25.61 2.61
C GLY A 273 6.03 -27.01 2.54
N ASN A 274 6.43 -27.85 3.49
CA ASN A 274 5.72 -29.09 3.78
C ASN A 274 4.25 -28.71 3.93
N ARG A 275 3.37 -29.35 3.15
CA ARG A 275 1.92 -29.26 3.36
C ARG A 275 1.66 -29.62 4.81
N HIS A 276 1.43 -28.62 5.65
CA HIS A 276 0.70 -28.81 6.89
C HIS A 276 -0.73 -29.04 6.43
N THR A 277 -1.20 -30.27 6.48
CA THR A 277 -2.64 -30.56 6.38
C THR A 277 -3.29 -29.96 7.62
N PRO A 278 -4.14 -28.94 7.49
CA PRO A 278 -4.93 -28.46 8.61
C PRO A 278 -5.90 -29.56 9.01
N ASN A 279 -6.10 -29.74 10.31
CA ASN A 279 -7.15 -30.57 10.84
C ASN A 279 -8.48 -29.94 10.39
N GLU A 280 -9.38 -30.69 9.75
CA GLU A 280 -10.65 -30.22 9.16
C GLU A 280 -11.60 -29.51 10.15
N LEU A 281 -11.28 -29.50 11.45
CA LEU A 281 -12.06 -28.87 12.51
C LEU A 281 -11.69 -27.41 12.79
N ASP A 282 -10.47 -26.95 12.45
CA ASP A 282 -10.05 -25.55 12.67
C ASP A 282 -10.48 -24.62 11.50
N GLU A 283 -10.69 -25.17 10.29
CA GLU A 283 -11.11 -24.39 9.11
C GLU A 283 -12.58 -23.97 9.20
N GLU A 284 -13.49 -24.82 9.70
CA GLU A 284 -14.90 -24.44 9.84
C GLU A 284 -15.12 -23.35 10.89
N GLU A 285 -14.33 -23.34 11.98
CA GLU A 285 -14.46 -22.33 13.04
C GLU A 285 -13.85 -20.98 12.63
N GLY A 286 -12.75 -21.00 11.87
CA GLY A 286 -12.13 -19.80 11.28
C GLY A 286 -12.99 -19.15 10.19
N VAL A 287 -13.57 -19.95 9.29
CA VAL A 287 -14.47 -19.45 8.23
C VAL A 287 -15.77 -18.90 8.82
N ARG A 288 -16.37 -19.56 9.82
CA ARG A 288 -17.57 -19.04 10.50
C ARG A 288 -17.32 -17.72 11.22
N ARG A 289 -16.16 -17.53 11.86
CA ARG A 289 -15.79 -16.24 12.48
C ARG A 289 -15.61 -15.14 11.44
N TRP A 290 -15.07 -15.46 10.27
CA TRP A 290 -14.91 -14.53 9.16
C TRP A 290 -16.26 -14.13 8.55
N GLU A 291 -17.13 -15.09 8.22
CA GLU A 291 -18.49 -14.82 7.69
C GLU A 291 -19.37 -14.03 8.67
N GLN A 292 -19.26 -14.28 9.97
CA GLN A 292 -19.95 -13.49 11.00
C GLN A 292 -19.41 -12.07 11.11
N SER A 293 -18.12 -11.84 10.87
CA SER A 293 -17.55 -10.48 10.87
C SER A 293 -17.96 -9.64 9.66
N VAL A 294 -18.33 -10.29 8.55
CA VAL A 294 -18.78 -9.64 7.31
C VAL A 294 -20.30 -9.36 7.32
N SER A 295 -21.08 -10.07 8.15
CA SER A 295 -22.55 -10.03 8.13
C SER A 295 -23.22 -9.14 9.20
N ILE A 296 -22.50 -8.50 10.11
CA ILE A 296 -23.13 -7.77 11.23
C ILE A 296 -22.90 -6.27 11.11
N TYR A 297 -23.76 -5.58 10.34
CA TYR A 297 -24.33 -4.28 10.72
C TYR A 297 -25.58 -3.99 9.88
N PRO A 298 -26.80 -3.96 10.47
CA PRO A 298 -27.93 -3.32 9.84
C PRO A 298 -27.74 -1.80 9.95
N ILE A 299 -27.75 -1.12 8.80
CA ILE A 299 -27.75 0.35 8.73
C ILE A 299 -29.04 0.84 9.40
N ARG A 300 -28.90 1.68 10.43
CA ARG A 300 -29.94 2.61 10.88
C ARG A 300 -29.52 4.03 10.54
#